data_AF-A0A843GAB5-F1
#
_entry.id   AF-A0A843GAB5-F1
#
_cell.length_a   1.000
_cell.length_b   1.000
_cell.length_c   1.000
_cell.angle_alpha   90.00
_cell.angle_beta   90.00
_cell.angle_gamma   90.00
#
_symmetry.space_group_name_H-M   'P 1'
#
loop_
_entity.id
_entity.type
_entity.pdbx_description
1 polymer ?
#
loop_
_entity_poly.entity_id
_entity_poly.type
_entity_poly.pdbx_seq_one_letter_code
_entity_poly.pdbx_strand_id
1 'polypeptide(L)'
;FKFKVKFQKWLKSNPDKTYQDAINAYYELQNSKEKTKIDKQFQYNQYIRDFFEDNDDRTLNDAIKCWKHKKSLKGHNKYEKSDLDVLN
;
A
#
# COMPACT_ATOMS: atom_id res chain seq x y z
N PHE A 1 11.30 -12.21 10.02
CA PHE A 1 10.21 -11.45 10.67
C PHE A 1 9.86 -10.24 9.81
N LYS A 2 8.59 -10.06 9.43
CA LYS A 2 8.09 -8.84 8.77
C LYS A 2 7.11 -8.13 9.70
N PHE A 3 7.41 -6.89 10.08
CA PHE A 3 6.58 -6.11 10.99
C PHE A 3 5.44 -5.43 10.21
N LYS A 4 4.23 -5.98 10.30
CA LYS A 4 3.05 -5.46 9.57
C LYS A 4 2.38 -4.33 10.36
N VAL A 5 1.86 -3.31 9.67
CA VAL A 5 1.07 -2.22 10.28
C VAL A 5 -0.14 -2.76 11.05
N LYS A 6 -0.81 -3.81 10.57
CA LYS A 6 -1.91 -4.47 11.29
C LYS A 6 -1.47 -5.02 12.65
N PHE A 7 -0.28 -5.63 12.71
CA PHE A 7 0.27 -6.13 13.97
C PHE A 7 0.66 -4.99 14.92
N GLN A 8 1.26 -3.92 14.41
CA GLN A 8 1.50 -2.70 15.20
C GLN A 8 0.21 -2.12 15.79
N LYS A 9 -0.88 -2.07 15.01
CA LYS A 9 -2.20 -1.62 15.48
C LYS A 9 -2.78 -2.55 16.53
N TRP A 10 -2.64 -3.86 16.34
CA TRP A 10 -3.05 -4.85 17.32
C TRP A 10 -2.32 -4.63 18.65
N LEU A 11 -0.99 -4.51 18.64
CA LEU A 11 -0.20 -4.24 19.86
C LEU A 11 -0.67 -2.97 20.58
N LYS A 12 -0.87 -1.87 19.84
CA LYS A 12 -1.34 -0.59 20.40
C LYS A 12 -2.74 -0.67 21.02
N SER A 13 -3.60 -1.56 20.50
CA SER A 13 -4.98 -1.72 20.96
C SER A 13 -5.12 -2.75 22.07
N ASN A 14 -4.05 -3.48 22.41
CA ASN A 14 -4.04 -4.59 23.33
C ASN A 14 -2.91 -4.47 24.37
N PRO A 15 -2.88 -3.40 25.19
CA PRO A 15 -1.79 -3.15 26.14
C PRO A 15 -1.73 -4.21 27.27
N ASP A 16 -2.85 -4.82 27.62
CA ASP A 16 -2.94 -5.79 28.73
C ASP A 16 -2.70 -7.24 28.29
N LYS A 17 -2.38 -7.48 27.01
CA LYS A 17 -2.16 -8.83 26.47
C LYS A 17 -0.75 -9.34 26.77
N THR A 18 -0.66 -10.66 26.92
CA THR A 18 0.62 -11.30 27.20
C THR A 18 1.48 -11.39 25.95
N TYR A 19 2.77 -11.68 26.13
CA TYR A 19 3.67 -11.96 25.02
C TYR A 19 3.22 -13.16 24.18
N GLN A 20 2.63 -14.19 24.81
CA GLN A 20 2.10 -15.36 24.10
C GLN A 20 0.92 -14.98 23.20
N ASP A 21 0.04 -14.09 23.66
CA ASP A 21 -1.06 -13.57 22.84
C ASP A 21 -0.54 -12.81 21.61
N ALA A 22 0.52 -12.02 21.79
CA ALA A 22 1.16 -11.31 20.69
C ALA A 22 1.77 -12.26 19.64
N ILE A 23 2.35 -13.38 20.07
CA ILE A 23 2.84 -14.44 19.16
C ILE A 23 1.68 -15.03 18.36
N ASN A 24 0.59 -15.40 19.02
CA ASN A 24 -0.57 -16.00 18.36
C ASN A 24 -1.19 -15.03 17.33
N ALA A 25 -1.41 -13.77 17.74
CA ALA A 25 -1.91 -12.72 16.86
C ALA A 25 -0.98 -12.44 15.68
N TYR A 26 0.35 -12.53 15.88
CA TYR A 26 1.31 -12.38 14.79
C TYR A 26 1.11 -13.43 13.70
N TYR A 27 0.96 -14.71 14.07
CA TYR A 27 0.77 -15.79 13.11
C TYR A 27 -0.57 -15.68 12.37
N GLU A 28 -1.65 -15.30 13.05
CA GLU A 28 -2.96 -15.05 12.44
C GLU A 28 -2.90 -13.91 11.41
N LEU A 29 -2.32 -12.77 11.82
CA LEU A 29 -2.17 -11.60 10.95
C LEU A 29 -1.14 -11.83 9.83
N GLN A 30 -0.21 -12.77 10.02
CA GLN A 30 0.72 -13.16 8.97
C GLN A 30 0.00 -13.90 7.84
N ASN A 31 -0.92 -14.81 8.19
CA ASN A 31 -1.63 -15.69 7.26
C ASN A 31 -2.87 -15.04 6.60
N SER A 32 -3.29 -13.86 7.06
CA SER A 32 -4.39 -13.12 6.44
C SER A 32 -4.10 -12.72 4.99
N LYS A 33 -5.04 -13.04 4.07
CA LYS A 33 -5.02 -12.66 2.65
C LYS A 33 -5.63 -11.27 2.38
N GLU A 34 -6.09 -10.57 3.42
CA GLU A 34 -6.77 -9.29 3.24
C GLU A 34 -5.82 -8.21 2.72
N LYS A 35 -6.26 -7.49 1.66
CA LYS A 35 -5.57 -6.29 1.18
C LYS A 35 -5.45 -5.27 2.32
N THR A 36 -4.24 -4.79 2.57
CA THR A 36 -4.01 -3.78 3.61
C THR A 36 -4.47 -2.41 3.11
N LYS A 37 -5.40 -1.79 3.83
CA LYS A 37 -5.79 -0.39 3.62
C LYS A 37 -4.56 0.50 3.75
N ILE A 38 -4.21 1.21 2.68
CA ILE A 38 -3.16 2.22 2.70
C ILE A 38 -3.75 3.51 3.26
N ASP A 39 -3.02 4.12 4.19
CA ASP A 39 -3.42 5.39 4.80
C ASP A 39 -3.25 6.55 3.80
N LYS A 40 -4.07 7.61 3.92
CA LYS A 40 -4.12 8.75 2.98
C LYS A 40 -2.77 9.44 2.81
N GLN A 41 -1.90 9.38 3.82
CA GLN A 41 -0.55 9.94 3.78
C GLN A 41 0.40 9.18 2.81
N PHE A 42 0.11 7.93 2.48
CA PHE A 42 0.94 7.08 1.62
C PHE A 42 0.46 7.08 0.17
N GLN A 43 0.26 8.28 -0.38
CA GLN A 43 -0.31 8.47 -1.73
C GLN A 43 0.47 7.72 -2.80
N TYR A 44 1.81 7.75 -2.76
CA TYR A 44 2.66 7.00 -3.69
C TYR A 44 2.35 5.50 -3.68
N ASN A 45 2.27 4.88 -2.50
CA ASN A 45 2.01 3.45 -2.40
C ASN A 45 0.62 3.08 -2.91
N GLN A 46 -0.37 3.95 -2.68
CA GLN A 46 -1.73 3.76 -3.19
C GLN A 46 -1.73 3.88 -4.71
N TYR A 47 -1.08 4.91 -5.25
CA TYR A 47 -0.96 5.11 -6.70
C TYR A 47 -0.30 3.93 -7.40
N ILE A 48 0.83 3.44 -6.89
CA ILE A 48 1.53 2.29 -7.49
C ILE A 48 0.66 1.03 -7.43
N ARG A 49 -0.09 0.81 -6.34
CA ARG A 49 -1.03 -0.31 -6.27
C ARG A 49 -2.12 -0.18 -7.32
N ASP A 50 -2.77 0.98 -7.40
CA ASP A 50 -3.87 1.23 -8.34
C ASP A 50 -3.38 1.10 -9.79
N PHE A 51 -2.16 1.57 -10.08
CA PHE A 51 -1.51 1.40 -11.38
C PHE A 51 -1.40 -0.09 -11.77
N PHE A 52 -0.91 -0.94 -10.86
CA PHE A 52 -0.75 -2.37 -11.15
C PHE A 52 -2.05 -3.18 -11.09
N GLU A 53 -3.13 -2.64 -10.49
CA GLU A 53 -4.45 -3.25 -10.59
C GLU A 53 -5.02 -3.13 -12.02
N ASP A 54 -4.63 -2.08 -12.76
CA ASP A 54 -5.06 -1.83 -14.15
C ASP A 54 -4.00 -2.21 -15.21
N ASN A 55 -2.73 -2.39 -14.83
CA ASN A 55 -1.60 -2.58 -15.75
C ASN A 55 -0.62 -3.64 -15.22
N ASP A 56 -1.01 -4.90 -15.26
CA ASP A 56 -0.21 -6.03 -14.74
C ASP A 56 1.01 -6.37 -15.61
N ASP A 57 1.01 -5.97 -16.88
CA ASP A 57 2.09 -6.17 -17.85
C ASP A 57 3.16 -5.08 -17.83
N ARG A 58 2.96 -3.99 -17.08
CA ARG A 58 3.86 -2.82 -17.04
C ARG A 58 4.95 -2.96 -16.00
N THR A 59 5.97 -2.12 -16.09
CA THR A 59 7.08 -2.12 -15.14
C THR A 59 6.89 -1.12 -14.01
N LEU A 60 7.59 -1.31 -12.89
CA LEU A 60 7.63 -0.33 -11.81
C LEU A 60 8.20 1.02 -12.30
N ASN A 61 9.12 1.01 -13.26
CA ASN A 61 9.66 2.23 -13.84
C ASN A 61 8.57 3.03 -14.58
N ASP A 62 7.65 2.35 -15.26
CA ASP A 62 6.52 2.99 -15.94
C ASP A 62 5.57 3.63 -14.91
N ALA A 63 5.21 2.88 -13.86
CA ALA A 63 4.42 3.39 -12.75
C ALA A 63 5.05 4.63 -12.09
N ILE A 64 6.38 4.63 -11.91
CA ILE A 64 7.12 5.77 -11.35
C ILE A 64 7.11 6.97 -12.31
N LYS A 65 7.21 6.76 -13.62
CA LYS A 65 7.10 7.85 -14.62
C LYS A 65 5.72 8.50 -14.57
N CYS A 66 4.65 7.69 -14.61
CA CYS A 66 3.27 8.16 -14.50
C CYS A 66 3.05 8.91 -13.18
N TRP A 67 3.53 8.38 -12.05
CA TRP A 67 3.46 9.05 -10.74
C TRP A 67 4.15 10.41 -10.74
N LYS A 68 5.37 10.50 -11.28
CA LYS A 68 6.13 11.76 -11.34
C LYS A 68 5.39 12.82 -12.15
N HIS A 69 4.79 12.42 -13.26
CA HIS A 69 3.93 13.30 -14.06
C HIS A 69 2.67 13.70 -13.29
N LYS A 70 1.92 12.74 -12.74
CA LYS A 70 0.70 13.03 -11.98
C LYS A 70 0.94 14.01 -10.83
N LYS A 71 2.03 13.81 -10.09
CA LYS A 71 2.43 14.65 -8.96
C LYS A 71 2.82 16.08 -9.37
N SER A 72 3.19 16.32 -10.63
CA SER A 72 3.49 17.67 -11.12
C SER A 72 2.24 18.47 -11.49
N LEU A 73 1.12 17.78 -11.73
CA LEU A 73 -0.17 18.39 -12.03
C LEU A 73 -0.84 18.91 -10.75
N LYS A 74 -1.64 19.97 -10.88
CA LYS A 74 -2.49 20.47 -9.79
C LYS A 74 -3.69 19.53 -9.62
N GLY A 75 -3.97 19.11 -8.39
CA GLY A 75 -5.16 18.31 -8.09
C GLY A 75 -4.85 17.12 -7.18
N HIS A 76 -5.59 16.03 -7.36
CA HIS A 76 -5.36 14.79 -6.62
C HIS A 76 -4.33 13.89 -7.31
N ASN A 77 -3.57 13.15 -6.51
CA ASN A 77 -2.55 12.23 -6.99
C ASN A 77 -3.05 10.77 -7.02
N LYS A 78 -4.31 10.56 -7.43
CA LYS A 78 -4.86 9.22 -7.67
C LYS A 78 -4.49 8.77 -9.08
N TYR A 79 -4.27 7.47 -9.26
CA TYR A 79 -4.03 6.91 -10.58
C TYR A 79 -5.24 7.10 -11.48
N GLU A 80 -4.99 7.52 -12.72
CA GLU A 80 -5.96 7.59 -13.80
C GLU A 80 -5.35 7.01 -15.06
N LYS A 81 -6.15 6.39 -15.92
CA LYS A 81 -5.67 5.76 -17.16
C LYS A 81 -4.98 6.75 -18.10
N SER A 82 -5.38 8.02 -18.09
CA SER A 82 -4.71 9.10 -18.82
C SER A 82 -3.27 9.34 -18.40
N ASP A 83 -2.87 8.91 -17.19
CA ASP A 83 -1.48 9.05 -16.75
C ASP A 83 -0.52 8.17 -17.60
N LEU A 84 -1.05 7.16 -18.33
CA LEU A 84 -0.28 6.32 -19.25
C LEU A 84 0.19 7.08 -20.50
N ASP A 85 -0.44 8.21 -20.84
CA ASP A 85 -0.08 9.01 -22.01
C ASP A 85 1.39 9.48 -21.99
N VAL A 86 2.00 9.53 -20.80
CA VAL A 86 3.41 9.88 -20.55
C VAL A 86 4.39 8.79 -21.04
N LEU A 87 3.90 7.57 -21.26
CA LEU A 87 4.71 6.43 -21.69
C LEU A 87 4.78 6.29 -23.21
N ASN A 88 3.96 7.06 -23.95
CA ASN A 88 3.89 7.06 -25.41
C ASN A 88 4.89 8.04 -26.05
#